data_AF-A0A9X3N9I4-F1
#
_entry.id   AF-A0A9X3N9I4-F1
#
_cell.length_a   1.000
_cell.length_b   1.000
_cell.length_c   1.000
_cell.angle_alpha   90.00
_cell.angle_beta   90.00
_cell.angle_gamma   90.00
#
_symmetry.space_group_name_H-M   'P 1'
#
loop_
_entity.id
_entity.type
_entity.pdbx_description
1 polymer ?
#
loop_
_entity_poly.entity_id
_entity_poly.type
_entity_poly.pdbx_seq_one_letter_code
_entity_poly.pdbx_strand_id
1 'polypeptide(L)'
;MRALLVVAAVLAFPAAAHAGVVGLEGTQIVFRAEPGERLELRADGSVSDIQYFHAEGVRPGPGCERVEDDEVSCRPDGVTGVTIFGGDQADRVSTRVPLPLTLALGAGNDDFSVVGATVTVDAGPGNDVGGVAGSRVSIVGGEGDDTLSLERSGRTVGPFVLDGGAGDDDLSLPSTEMVRSGPLAPVSITCGDGADRWSAGPRDVLGEGCAAHVAGITAKTVSRAFQEGALTAPASGSIAFKRRSGASRTPGATIARGVFTAQPGPLRVSLERTAAGTRWLRRTPHLPVFVTIRTRTGDDRGVVTFRSKVG
;
A
#
# COMPACT_ATOMS: atom_id res chain seq x y z
N MET A 1 40.82 26.88 -55.31
CA MET A 1 39.53 26.91 -54.57
C MET A 1 39.82 26.46 -53.14
N ARG A 2 39.78 27.37 -52.17
CA ARG A 2 39.95 27.05 -50.74
C ARG A 2 38.56 26.95 -50.13
N ALA A 3 38.14 25.75 -49.74
CA ALA A 3 36.90 25.54 -49.00
C ALA A 3 37.17 25.82 -47.52
N LEU A 4 36.49 26.83 -46.97
CA LEU A 4 36.41 27.05 -45.53
C LEU A 4 35.44 26.03 -44.94
N LEU A 5 35.93 25.20 -44.01
CA LEU A 5 35.15 24.27 -43.23
C LEU A 5 34.79 24.99 -41.91
N VAL A 6 33.56 25.48 -41.81
CA VAL A 6 33.04 26.09 -40.58
C VAL A 6 32.53 24.98 -39.68
N VAL A 7 33.29 24.67 -38.62
CA VAL A 7 32.86 23.79 -37.54
C VAL A 7 32.01 24.61 -36.58
N ALA A 8 30.69 24.50 -36.68
CA ALA A 8 29.77 25.05 -35.71
C ALA A 8 29.80 24.17 -34.44
N ALA A 9 30.50 24.63 -33.40
CA ALA A 9 30.43 24.03 -32.08
C ALA A 9 29.06 24.33 -31.47
N VAL A 10 28.16 23.34 -31.47
CA VAL A 10 26.89 23.39 -30.73
C VAL A 10 27.25 23.26 -29.25
N LEU A 11 27.23 24.38 -28.53
CA LEU A 11 27.32 24.42 -27.08
C LEU A 11 26.02 23.82 -26.52
N ALA A 12 26.07 22.56 -26.10
CA ALA A 12 25.01 21.95 -25.30
C ALA A 12 25.02 22.63 -23.92
N PHE A 13 24.13 23.59 -23.73
CA PHE A 13 23.82 24.07 -22.38
C PHE A 13 23.14 22.92 -21.62
N PRO A 14 23.46 22.71 -20.34
CA PRO A 14 22.71 21.76 -19.52
C PRO A 14 21.24 22.19 -19.57
N ALA A 15 20.35 21.27 -19.96
CA ALA A 15 18.92 21.48 -19.81
C ALA A 15 18.68 21.81 -18.33
N ALA A 16 17.95 22.89 -18.06
CA ALA A 16 17.54 23.17 -16.71
C ALA A 16 16.68 21.98 -16.23
N ALA A 17 17.04 21.39 -15.10
CA ALA A 17 16.24 20.35 -14.48
C ALA A 17 14.88 20.96 -14.13
N HIS A 18 13.81 20.39 -14.68
CA HIS A 18 12.46 20.91 -14.53
C HIS A 18 11.60 19.79 -13.94
N ALA A 19 11.12 19.95 -12.69
CA ALA A 19 10.29 18.91 -12.07
C ALA A 19 8.97 18.65 -12.80
N GLY A 20 8.38 19.65 -13.48
CA GLY A 20 7.11 19.46 -14.18
C GLY A 20 6.30 20.73 -14.41
N VAL A 21 5.07 20.54 -14.92
CA VAL A 21 4.08 21.61 -15.13
C VAL A 21 2.82 21.28 -14.32
N VAL A 22 2.26 22.27 -13.64
CA VAL A 22 0.96 22.16 -12.97
C VAL A 22 -0.04 23.18 -13.52
N GLY A 23 -1.21 22.73 -13.94
CA GLY A 23 -2.23 23.58 -14.53
C GLY A 23 -3.65 23.05 -14.37
N LEU A 24 -4.64 23.88 -14.68
CA LEU A 24 -6.03 23.49 -14.79
C LEU A 24 -6.31 22.85 -16.16
N GLU A 25 -6.79 21.62 -16.13
CA GLU A 25 -7.33 20.88 -17.28
C GLU A 25 -8.82 20.62 -17.02
N GLY A 26 -9.68 21.51 -17.54
CA GLY A 26 -11.12 21.46 -17.23
C GLY A 26 -11.39 21.78 -15.75
N THR A 27 -11.94 20.82 -15.01
CA THR A 27 -12.19 20.95 -13.56
C THR A 27 -11.15 20.21 -12.72
N GLN A 28 -10.02 19.81 -13.30
CA GLN A 28 -8.93 19.12 -12.58
C GLN A 28 -7.71 20.02 -12.52
N ILE A 29 -7.04 20.06 -11.37
CA ILE A 29 -5.63 20.49 -11.33
C ILE A 29 -4.80 19.27 -11.72
N VAL A 30 -3.91 19.44 -12.69
CA VAL A 30 -3.09 18.36 -13.22
C VAL A 30 -1.62 18.77 -13.13
N PHE A 31 -0.84 17.96 -12.41
CA PHE A 31 0.62 18.01 -12.39
C PHE A 31 1.16 16.93 -13.34
N ARG A 32 2.11 17.29 -14.22
CA ARG A 32 2.83 16.35 -15.09
C ARG A 32 4.32 16.59 -14.92
N ALA A 33 5.06 15.57 -14.48
CA ALA A 33 6.51 15.62 -14.50
C ALA A 33 7.05 15.67 -15.93
N GLU A 34 8.25 16.21 -16.09
CA GLU A 34 8.96 16.14 -17.35
C GLU A 34 9.60 14.75 -17.54
N PRO A 35 9.65 14.22 -18.78
CA PRO A 35 10.29 12.94 -19.04
C PRO A 35 11.76 12.91 -18.62
N GLY A 36 12.16 11.85 -17.94
CA GLY A 36 13.53 11.61 -17.48
C GLY A 36 13.95 12.41 -16.25
N GLU A 37 13.06 13.21 -15.67
CA GLU A 37 13.32 14.00 -14.46
C GLU A 37 12.75 13.31 -13.22
N ARG A 38 13.51 13.36 -12.12
CA ARG A 38 13.05 12.87 -10.83
C ARG A 38 12.15 13.90 -10.17
N LEU A 39 10.92 13.53 -9.84
CA LEU A 39 9.97 14.39 -9.16
C LEU A 39 10.16 14.36 -7.64
N GLU A 40 10.39 15.52 -7.03
CA GLU A 40 10.22 15.71 -5.57
C GLU A 40 9.08 16.71 -5.34
N LEU A 41 7.85 16.19 -5.24
CA LEU A 41 6.63 16.98 -5.14
C LEU A 41 6.05 16.98 -3.73
N ARG A 42 5.72 18.18 -3.26
CA ARG A 42 4.82 18.38 -2.13
C ARG A 42 3.60 19.20 -2.56
N ALA A 43 2.39 18.71 -2.29
CA ALA A 43 1.17 19.45 -2.55
C ALA A 43 0.30 19.59 -1.29
N ASP A 44 -0.10 20.82 -0.96
CA ASP A 44 -0.92 21.12 0.21
C ASP A 44 -2.05 22.08 -0.18
N GLY A 45 -3.22 21.95 0.46
CA GLY A 45 -4.31 22.91 0.24
C GLY A 45 -5.56 22.67 1.05
N SER A 46 -6.58 23.50 0.86
CA SER A 46 -7.90 23.37 1.50
C SER A 46 -9.04 23.45 0.47
N VAL A 47 -10.27 23.04 0.81
CA VAL A 47 -11.40 23.01 -0.17
C VAL A 47 -11.75 24.41 -0.67
N SER A 48 -11.55 25.42 0.18
CA SER A 48 -11.91 26.82 -0.08
C SER A 48 -10.69 27.72 -0.26
N ASP A 49 -9.49 27.16 -0.30
CA ASP A 49 -8.25 27.92 -0.34
C ASP A 49 -7.35 27.42 -1.48
N ILE A 50 -6.34 28.23 -1.78
CA ILE A 50 -5.36 27.99 -2.81
C ILE A 50 -4.70 26.61 -2.60
N GLN A 51 -4.53 25.88 -3.71
CA GLN A 51 -3.69 24.68 -3.74
C GLN A 51 -2.26 25.09 -4.08
N TYR A 52 -1.30 24.63 -3.30
CA TYR A 52 0.11 24.90 -3.49
C TYR A 52 0.84 23.62 -3.91
N PHE A 53 1.74 23.76 -4.87
CA PHE A 53 2.58 22.70 -5.40
C PHE A 53 4.03 23.15 -5.30
N HIS A 54 4.83 22.39 -4.56
CA HIS A 54 6.24 22.65 -4.32
C HIS A 54 7.08 21.57 -4.99
N ALA A 55 7.90 21.95 -5.97
CA ALA A 55 8.91 21.08 -6.59
C ALA A 55 9.97 21.92 -7.30
N GLU A 56 11.23 21.51 -7.28
CA GLU A 56 12.33 22.25 -7.91
C GLU A 56 12.10 22.44 -9.42
N GLY A 57 12.01 23.70 -9.87
CA GLY A 57 11.77 23.99 -11.28
C GLY A 57 10.36 23.70 -11.77
N VAL A 58 9.37 23.55 -10.87
CA VAL A 58 7.95 23.48 -11.24
C VAL A 58 7.51 24.72 -12.03
N ARG A 59 6.65 24.53 -13.02
CA ARG A 59 6.15 25.61 -13.89
C ARG A 59 4.63 25.73 -13.83
N PRO A 60 4.09 26.96 -13.78
CA PRO A 60 2.66 27.15 -13.88
C PRO A 60 2.17 26.90 -15.31
N GLY A 61 1.11 26.13 -15.42
CA GLY A 61 0.26 25.99 -16.60
C GLY A 61 -0.99 26.87 -16.49
N PRO A 62 -2.00 26.66 -17.36
CA PRO A 62 -3.23 27.44 -17.36
C PRO A 62 -3.90 27.48 -15.98
N GLY A 63 -4.37 28.65 -15.53
CA GLY A 63 -5.13 28.76 -14.28
C GLY A 63 -4.32 28.63 -12.98
N CYS A 64 -3.00 28.51 -13.09
CA CYS A 64 -2.09 28.52 -11.96
C CYS A 64 -1.08 29.67 -12.12
N GLU A 65 -0.54 30.16 -11.00
CA GLU A 65 0.37 31.28 -10.94
C GLU A 65 1.62 30.87 -10.16
N ARG A 66 2.80 31.25 -10.68
CA ARG A 66 4.06 31.07 -9.97
C ARG A 66 4.05 31.97 -8.73
N VAL A 67 4.36 31.38 -7.58
CA VAL A 67 4.55 32.11 -6.31
C VAL A 67 6.04 32.30 -6.05
N GLU A 68 6.81 31.21 -6.13
CA GLU A 68 8.27 31.18 -5.98
C GLU A 68 8.92 30.31 -7.08
N ASP A 69 10.25 30.17 -7.07
CA ASP A 69 10.96 29.40 -8.11
C ASP A 69 10.57 27.91 -8.08
N ASP A 70 10.27 27.39 -6.90
CA ASP A 70 9.86 26.02 -6.63
C ASP A 70 8.39 25.93 -6.17
N GLU A 71 7.59 27.00 -6.27
CA GLU A 71 6.20 27.02 -5.80
C GLU A 71 5.21 27.56 -6.84
N VAL A 72 4.14 26.81 -7.09
CA VAL A 72 3.01 27.23 -7.92
C VAL A 72 1.70 27.12 -7.15
N SER A 73 0.86 28.14 -7.31
CA SER A 73 -0.47 28.22 -6.74
C SER A 73 -1.56 28.02 -7.79
N CYS A 74 -2.62 27.29 -7.45
CA CYS A 74 -3.80 27.12 -8.29
C CYS A 74 -5.06 27.45 -7.50
N ARG A 75 -5.97 28.24 -8.07
CA ARG A 75 -7.24 28.56 -7.41
C ARG A 75 -8.19 27.35 -7.49
N PRO A 76 -8.85 26.97 -6.39
CA PRO A 76 -9.71 25.78 -6.35
C PRO A 76 -11.11 26.01 -6.93
N ASP A 77 -11.47 27.23 -7.33
CA ASP A 77 -12.83 27.56 -7.77
C ASP A 77 -13.26 26.70 -8.97
N GLY A 78 -14.27 25.86 -8.77
CA GLY A 78 -14.75 24.93 -9.80
C GLY A 78 -13.87 23.68 -10.01
N VAL A 79 -12.79 23.53 -9.23
CA VAL A 79 -11.94 22.34 -9.24
C VAL A 79 -12.64 21.21 -8.49
N THR A 80 -12.67 20.03 -9.10
CA THR A 80 -13.31 18.83 -8.58
C THR A 80 -12.31 17.73 -8.22
N GLY A 81 -11.02 17.92 -8.49
CA GLY A 81 -9.98 16.95 -8.17
C GLY A 81 -8.57 17.40 -8.57
N VAL A 82 -7.59 16.64 -8.10
CA VAL A 82 -6.17 16.80 -8.39
C VAL A 82 -5.68 15.50 -9.03
N THR A 83 -4.91 15.60 -10.11
CA THR A 83 -4.24 14.48 -10.76
C THR A 83 -2.75 14.76 -10.84
N ILE A 84 -1.91 13.79 -10.47
CA ILE A 84 -0.46 13.91 -10.50
C ILE A 84 0.10 12.74 -11.32
N PHE A 85 0.94 13.05 -12.30
CA PHE A 85 1.70 12.10 -13.09
C PHE A 85 3.19 12.21 -12.73
N GLY A 86 3.76 11.15 -12.15
CA GLY A 86 5.14 11.09 -11.66
C GLY A 86 6.19 10.98 -12.76
N GLY A 87 5.95 10.13 -13.77
CA GLY A 87 6.82 10.00 -14.92
C GLY A 87 7.49 8.62 -15.01
N ASP A 88 8.80 8.62 -15.25
CA ASP A 88 9.61 7.43 -15.54
C ASP A 88 10.88 7.33 -14.68
N GLN A 89 10.92 8.05 -13.56
CA GLN A 89 12.02 8.07 -12.60
C GLN A 89 11.54 7.73 -11.19
N ALA A 90 12.50 7.50 -10.28
CA ALA A 90 12.22 7.22 -8.87
C ALA A 90 11.76 8.48 -8.12
N ASP A 91 10.46 8.71 -8.09
CA ASP A 91 9.80 9.91 -7.64
C ASP A 91 9.50 9.92 -6.14
N ARG A 92 9.21 11.11 -5.63
CA ARG A 92 8.75 11.32 -4.27
C ARG A 92 7.57 12.28 -4.24
N VAL A 93 6.42 11.80 -3.79
CA VAL A 93 5.17 12.58 -3.78
C VAL A 93 4.52 12.60 -2.40
N SER A 94 4.44 13.78 -1.79
CA SER A 94 3.73 14.00 -0.52
C SER A 94 2.55 14.94 -0.73
N THR A 95 1.32 14.49 -0.46
CA THR A 95 0.14 15.35 -0.65
C THR A 95 -0.80 15.40 0.55
N ARG A 96 -1.39 16.58 0.76
CA ARG A 96 -2.50 16.79 1.67
C ARG A 96 -3.48 17.77 1.05
N VAL A 97 -4.39 17.24 0.25
CA VAL A 97 -5.41 18.02 -0.46
C VAL A 97 -6.78 17.47 -0.12
N PRO A 98 -7.78 18.28 0.25
CA PRO A 98 -9.10 17.76 0.64
C PRO A 98 -10.01 17.44 -0.56
N LEU A 99 -9.47 17.48 -1.77
CA LEU A 99 -10.15 17.11 -3.00
C LEU A 99 -9.95 15.61 -3.30
N PRO A 100 -10.74 15.02 -4.22
CA PRO A 100 -10.36 13.77 -4.86
C PRO A 100 -8.96 13.88 -5.47
N LEU A 101 -8.13 12.86 -5.27
CA LEU A 101 -6.76 12.78 -5.73
C LEU A 101 -6.57 11.52 -6.57
N THR A 102 -5.97 11.68 -7.75
CA THR A 102 -5.47 10.59 -8.58
C THR A 102 -3.96 10.74 -8.70
N LEU A 103 -3.22 9.66 -8.46
CA LEU A 103 -1.78 9.61 -8.55
C LEU A 103 -1.41 8.44 -9.48
N ALA A 104 -0.63 8.73 -10.52
CA ALA A 104 -0.06 7.74 -11.42
C ALA A 104 1.44 8.00 -11.48
N LEU A 105 2.23 7.24 -10.71
CA LEU A 105 3.66 7.54 -10.53
C LEU A 105 4.47 7.07 -11.72
N GLY A 106 4.17 5.87 -12.24
CA GLY A 106 4.72 5.39 -13.50
C GLY A 106 5.90 4.47 -13.24
N ALA A 107 6.96 4.57 -14.03
CA ALA A 107 8.11 3.67 -13.85
C ALA A 107 9.10 4.29 -12.87
N GLY A 108 9.67 3.50 -11.96
CA GLY A 108 10.60 4.02 -10.95
C GLY A 108 10.35 3.35 -9.61
N ASN A 109 11.29 3.49 -8.67
CA ASN A 109 11.04 3.08 -7.30
C ASN A 109 10.54 4.31 -6.53
N ASP A 110 9.23 4.45 -6.39
CA ASP A 110 8.60 5.67 -5.95
C ASP A 110 8.29 5.67 -4.45
N ASP A 111 8.35 6.85 -3.83
CA ASP A 111 7.98 7.08 -2.43
C ASP A 111 6.78 8.02 -2.37
N PHE A 112 5.65 7.55 -1.83
CA PHE A 112 4.45 8.39 -1.73
C PHE A 112 3.77 8.39 -0.36
N SER A 113 3.30 9.56 0.05
CA SER A 113 2.51 9.76 1.27
C SER A 113 1.39 10.73 0.99
N VAL A 114 0.18 10.22 0.76
CA VAL A 114 -0.91 11.03 0.21
C VAL A 114 -2.16 10.99 1.07
N VAL A 115 -2.76 12.16 1.24
CA VAL A 115 -4.00 12.34 1.97
C VAL A 115 -4.99 13.11 1.12
N GLY A 116 -6.18 12.52 0.91
CA GLY A 116 -7.26 13.20 0.23
C GLY A 116 -8.66 12.69 0.54
N ALA A 117 -9.67 13.30 -0.08
CA ALA A 117 -11.05 12.90 0.16
C ALA A 117 -11.33 11.50 -0.40
N THR A 118 -11.10 11.32 -1.69
CA THR A 118 -11.05 10.01 -2.37
C THR A 118 -9.71 9.92 -3.05
N VAL A 119 -8.95 8.85 -2.81
CA VAL A 119 -7.60 8.71 -3.36
C VAL A 119 -7.54 7.48 -4.25
N THR A 120 -7.02 7.64 -5.45
CA THR A 120 -6.64 6.55 -6.36
C THR A 120 -5.15 6.66 -6.63
N VAL A 121 -4.41 5.59 -6.36
CA VAL A 121 -2.97 5.49 -6.64
C VAL A 121 -2.73 4.31 -7.57
N ASP A 122 -1.98 4.55 -8.62
CA ASP A 122 -1.30 3.57 -9.47
C ASP A 122 0.20 3.88 -9.31
N ALA A 123 0.93 3.04 -8.60
CA ALA A 123 2.35 3.27 -8.34
C ALA A 123 3.16 2.95 -9.61
N GLY A 124 2.86 1.83 -10.27
CA GLY A 124 3.37 1.47 -11.59
C GLY A 124 4.51 0.44 -11.47
N PRO A 125 5.38 0.31 -12.48
CA PRO A 125 6.50 -0.62 -12.39
C PRO A 125 7.68 -0.08 -11.59
N GLY A 126 8.09 -0.82 -10.57
CA GLY A 126 9.25 -0.62 -9.72
C GLY A 126 8.96 -1.09 -8.30
N ASN A 127 9.93 -0.92 -7.40
CA ASN A 127 9.74 -1.30 -6.00
C ASN A 127 9.27 -0.06 -5.22
N ASP A 128 7.95 0.08 -5.08
CA ASP A 128 7.34 1.29 -4.56
C ASP A 128 7.10 1.21 -3.05
N VAL A 129 7.12 2.38 -2.41
CA VAL A 129 6.86 2.50 -0.98
C VAL A 129 5.86 3.61 -0.76
N GLY A 130 4.70 3.29 -0.17
CA GLY A 130 3.76 4.37 0.09
C GLY A 130 2.64 4.12 1.07
N GLY A 131 2.03 5.24 1.45
CA GLY A 131 0.96 5.32 2.43
C GLY A 131 -0.15 6.25 1.98
N VAL A 132 -1.40 5.78 2.13
CA VAL A 132 -2.58 6.58 1.76
C VAL A 132 -3.55 6.69 2.92
N ALA A 133 -4.07 7.90 3.15
CA ALA A 133 -5.22 8.14 4.01
C ALA A 133 -6.34 8.85 3.24
N GLY A 134 -7.58 8.42 3.46
CA GLY A 134 -8.73 9.07 2.84
C GLY A 134 -10.08 8.53 3.28
N SER A 135 -11.16 9.07 2.71
CA SER A 135 -12.53 8.58 2.96
C SER A 135 -12.89 7.37 2.10
N ARG A 136 -12.21 7.25 0.96
CA ARG A 136 -12.23 6.15 -0.02
C ARG A 136 -10.84 6.06 -0.62
N VAL A 137 -10.30 4.86 -0.74
CA VAL A 137 -8.93 4.67 -1.22
C VAL A 137 -8.86 3.47 -2.16
N SER A 138 -8.14 3.61 -3.25
CA SER A 138 -7.69 2.51 -4.11
C SER A 138 -6.20 2.68 -4.33
N ILE A 139 -5.42 1.65 -4.07
CA ILE A 139 -3.97 1.61 -4.34
C ILE A 139 -3.72 0.37 -5.19
N VAL A 140 -2.98 0.52 -6.27
CA VAL A 140 -2.37 -0.56 -7.05
C VAL A 140 -0.86 -0.32 -7.02
N GLY A 141 -0.10 -1.32 -6.57
CA GLY A 141 1.37 -1.30 -6.61
C GLY A 141 1.84 -1.38 -8.05
N GLY A 142 1.78 -2.56 -8.66
CA GLY A 142 2.09 -2.72 -10.08
C GLY A 142 3.04 -3.89 -10.28
N GLU A 143 4.14 -3.69 -11.01
CA GLU A 143 5.19 -4.71 -11.14
C GLU A 143 6.36 -4.33 -10.23
N GLY A 144 6.82 -5.21 -9.34
CA GLY A 144 7.95 -4.99 -8.44
C GLY A 144 7.61 -5.37 -7.00
N ASP A 145 8.60 -5.32 -6.11
CA ASP A 145 8.41 -5.69 -4.70
C ASP A 145 7.95 -4.47 -3.89
N ASP A 146 6.64 -4.30 -3.72
CA ASP A 146 6.05 -3.09 -3.15
C ASP A 146 5.88 -3.14 -1.63
N THR A 147 5.88 -1.96 -0.99
CA THR A 147 5.54 -1.79 0.42
C THR A 147 4.44 -0.75 0.57
N LEU A 148 3.20 -1.22 0.68
CA LEU A 148 2.02 -0.38 0.63
C LEU A 148 1.29 -0.36 1.97
N SER A 149 0.79 0.82 2.34
CA SER A 149 0.06 1.01 3.58
C SER A 149 -1.21 1.82 3.38
N LEU A 150 -2.28 1.38 4.01
CA LEU A 150 -3.57 2.08 3.96
C LEU A 150 -3.98 2.48 5.39
N GLU A 151 -3.96 3.78 5.65
CA GLU A 151 -4.38 4.37 6.90
C GLU A 151 -5.89 4.63 6.93
N ARG A 152 -6.51 4.24 8.05
CA ARG A 152 -7.95 4.21 8.20
C ARG A 152 -8.36 4.94 9.46
N SER A 153 -9.29 5.89 9.33
CA SER A 153 -9.89 6.55 10.49
C SER A 153 -11.26 5.93 10.81
N GLY A 154 -11.70 5.99 12.07
CA GLY A 154 -13.02 5.49 12.50
C GLY A 154 -14.22 6.16 11.82
N ARG A 155 -14.01 7.23 11.04
CA ARG A 155 -15.05 7.93 10.26
C ARG A 155 -15.07 7.54 8.78
N THR A 156 -14.17 6.66 8.36
CA THR A 156 -14.03 6.35 6.95
C THR A 156 -15.12 5.39 6.46
N VAL A 157 -15.74 5.74 5.32
CA VAL A 157 -16.95 5.08 4.80
C VAL A 157 -16.64 3.94 3.81
N GLY A 158 -15.48 3.98 3.15
CA GLY A 158 -15.13 3.03 2.09
C GLY A 158 -15.85 3.31 0.76
N PRO A 159 -15.53 2.57 -0.32
CA PRO A 159 -14.70 1.36 -0.36
C PRO A 159 -13.20 1.63 -0.15
N PHE A 160 -12.49 0.56 0.16
CA PHE A 160 -11.04 0.53 0.22
C PHE A 160 -10.53 -0.65 -0.61
N VAL A 161 -9.54 -0.39 -1.45
CA VAL A 161 -8.85 -1.38 -2.28
C VAL A 161 -7.34 -1.22 -2.07
N LEU A 162 -6.66 -2.34 -1.89
CA LEU A 162 -5.21 -2.44 -1.82
C LEU A 162 -4.80 -3.61 -2.71
N ASP A 163 -4.17 -3.33 -3.84
CA ASP A 163 -3.68 -4.30 -4.80
C ASP A 163 -2.15 -4.23 -4.80
N GLY A 164 -1.48 -5.36 -4.53
CA GLY A 164 -0.03 -5.47 -4.59
C GLY A 164 0.43 -5.46 -6.04
N GLY A 165 0.12 -6.53 -6.76
CA GLY A 165 0.39 -6.64 -8.19
C GLY A 165 1.29 -7.84 -8.44
N ALA A 166 2.31 -7.71 -9.29
CA ALA A 166 3.29 -8.76 -9.49
C ALA A 166 4.58 -8.42 -8.73
N GLY A 167 5.08 -9.33 -7.90
CA GLY A 167 6.26 -9.13 -7.06
C GLY A 167 6.04 -9.66 -5.65
N ASP A 168 7.04 -9.56 -4.78
CA ASP A 168 6.94 -10.01 -3.38
C ASP A 168 6.54 -8.84 -2.45
N ASP A 169 5.24 -8.57 -2.34
CA ASP A 169 4.73 -7.32 -1.72
C ASP A 169 4.60 -7.36 -0.19
N ASP A 170 4.52 -6.19 0.44
CA ASP A 170 4.14 -6.00 1.85
C ASP A 170 2.94 -5.04 1.98
N LEU A 171 1.75 -5.63 2.18
CA LEU A 171 0.47 -4.94 2.22
C LEU A 171 -0.02 -4.76 3.67
N SER A 172 0.13 -3.54 4.18
CA SER A 172 -0.12 -3.23 5.58
C SER A 172 -1.38 -2.38 5.80
N LEU A 173 -2.15 -2.75 6.81
CA LEU A 173 -3.29 -1.97 7.31
C LEU A 173 -2.97 -1.49 8.73
N PRO A 174 -2.12 -0.45 8.89
CA PRO A 174 -1.82 0.10 10.20
C PRO A 174 -3.11 0.60 10.84
N SER A 175 -3.67 -0.20 11.75
CA SER A 175 -4.81 0.22 12.57
C SER A 175 -4.29 1.21 13.62
N THR A 176 -4.49 2.51 13.41
CA THR A 176 -4.16 3.54 14.40
C THR A 176 -5.16 3.59 15.56
N GLU A 177 -6.32 2.95 15.43
CA GLU A 177 -7.26 2.84 16.54
C GLU A 177 -7.91 1.45 16.63
N MET A 178 -7.74 0.78 17.78
CA MET A 178 -8.77 -0.11 18.30
C MET A 178 -9.93 0.79 18.72
N VAL A 179 -10.78 1.09 17.74
CA VAL A 179 -11.81 2.12 17.76
C VAL A 179 -12.79 1.93 18.93
N ARG A 180 -12.86 2.93 19.82
CA ARG A 180 -13.98 3.20 20.76
C ARG A 180 -15.26 3.69 20.05
N SER A 181 -15.23 3.81 18.73
CA SER A 181 -16.17 4.55 17.86
C SER A 181 -16.87 3.71 16.77
N GLY A 182 -16.92 2.37 16.89
CA GLY A 182 -17.58 1.49 15.91
C GLY A 182 -16.64 0.72 14.96
N PRO A 183 -17.20 -0.16 14.11
CA PRO A 183 -16.40 -1.04 13.29
C PRO A 183 -15.91 -0.35 12.01
N LEU A 184 -14.61 -0.50 11.75
CA LEU A 184 -13.95 -0.13 10.50
C LEU A 184 -14.63 -0.81 9.29
N ALA A 185 -14.79 -0.08 8.17
CA ALA A 185 -15.25 -0.62 6.88
C ALA A 185 -14.34 -1.77 6.36
N PRO A 186 -14.79 -2.65 5.47
CA PRO A 186 -13.93 -3.69 4.90
C PRO A 186 -12.94 -3.09 3.88
N VAL A 187 -11.74 -3.66 3.79
CA VAL A 187 -10.76 -3.46 2.71
C VAL A 187 -10.78 -4.66 1.79
N SER A 188 -10.79 -4.44 0.47
CA SER A 188 -10.51 -5.50 -0.51
C SER A 188 -9.01 -5.50 -0.77
N ILE A 189 -8.35 -6.62 -0.50
CA ILE A 189 -6.91 -6.76 -0.68
C ILE A 189 -6.66 -7.78 -1.78
N THR A 190 -6.03 -7.40 -2.88
CA THR A 190 -5.47 -8.30 -3.89
C THR A 190 -3.97 -8.30 -3.67
N CYS A 191 -3.34 -9.46 -3.70
CA CYS A 191 -1.89 -9.54 -3.51
C CYS A 191 -1.18 -9.78 -4.84
N GLY A 192 -1.83 -10.52 -5.75
CA GLY A 192 -1.33 -10.79 -7.10
C GLY A 192 -0.23 -11.86 -7.17
N ASP A 193 0.66 -11.75 -8.14
CA ASP A 193 1.65 -12.79 -8.44
C ASP A 193 2.91 -12.60 -7.59
N GLY A 194 3.18 -13.50 -6.64
CA GLY A 194 4.43 -13.49 -5.89
C GLY A 194 4.29 -14.05 -4.48
N ALA A 195 5.27 -13.80 -3.62
CA ALA A 195 5.31 -14.24 -2.23
C ALA A 195 4.94 -13.11 -1.25
N ASP A 196 3.71 -12.61 -1.38
CA ASP A 196 3.25 -11.42 -0.65
C ASP A 196 3.06 -11.64 0.85
N ARG A 197 3.30 -10.56 1.59
CA ARG A 197 2.99 -10.39 3.01
C ARG A 197 1.84 -9.42 3.14
N TRP A 198 0.88 -9.74 4.00
CA TRP A 198 -0.26 -8.85 4.21
C TRP A 198 -0.80 -8.90 5.64
N SER A 199 -1.55 -7.85 5.99
CA SER A 199 -2.30 -7.77 7.25
C SER A 199 -3.76 -7.40 7.00
N ALA A 200 -4.68 -8.22 7.50
CA ALA A 200 -6.12 -8.02 7.31
C ALA A 200 -6.89 -8.15 8.63
N GLY A 201 -7.92 -7.32 8.77
CA GLY A 201 -8.93 -7.41 9.81
C GLY A 201 -10.03 -8.43 9.47
N PRO A 202 -10.86 -8.84 10.45
CA PRO A 202 -11.92 -9.85 10.28
C PRO A 202 -13.02 -9.54 9.26
N ARG A 203 -13.05 -8.32 8.73
CA ARG A 203 -14.06 -7.85 7.77
C ARG A 203 -13.48 -7.64 6.39
N ASP A 204 -12.16 -7.63 6.26
CA ASP A 204 -11.49 -7.38 5.01
C ASP A 204 -11.66 -8.60 4.10
N VAL A 205 -11.71 -8.35 2.80
CA VAL A 205 -11.92 -9.34 1.75
C VAL A 205 -10.59 -9.54 1.07
N LEU A 206 -10.11 -10.77 1.02
CA LEU A 206 -8.90 -11.11 0.28
C LEU A 206 -9.30 -11.59 -1.11
N GLY A 207 -8.66 -11.03 -2.13
CA GLY A 207 -8.80 -11.34 -3.54
C GLY A 207 -7.72 -12.31 -4.02
N GLU A 208 -7.44 -12.25 -5.32
CA GLU A 208 -6.47 -13.11 -6.00
C GLU A 208 -5.04 -12.88 -5.51
N GLY A 209 -4.21 -13.91 -5.63
CA GLY A 209 -2.79 -13.87 -5.22
C GLY A 209 -2.54 -13.89 -3.72
N CYS A 210 -3.47 -13.36 -2.92
CA CYS A 210 -3.36 -13.39 -1.46
C CYS A 210 -3.38 -14.84 -0.98
N ALA A 211 -2.19 -15.34 -0.61
CA ALA A 211 -1.97 -16.72 -0.20
C ALA A 211 -3.11 -17.14 0.74
N ALA A 212 -3.96 -18.06 0.27
CA ALA A 212 -5.35 -18.17 0.70
C ALA A 212 -5.56 -17.96 2.20
N HIS A 213 -6.49 -17.07 2.55
CA HIS A 213 -6.90 -16.76 3.91
C HIS A 213 -6.78 -17.98 4.84
N VAL A 214 -6.12 -17.83 5.99
CA VAL A 214 -6.28 -18.81 7.08
C VAL A 214 -7.73 -18.69 7.56
N ALA A 215 -8.63 -19.45 6.95
CA ALA A 215 -10.06 -19.46 7.26
C ALA A 215 -10.36 -20.54 8.32
N GLY A 216 -11.58 -20.54 8.85
CA GLY A 216 -12.06 -21.61 9.75
C GLY A 216 -11.24 -21.78 11.03
N ILE A 217 -10.62 -20.70 11.53
CA ILE A 217 -9.90 -20.72 12.81
C ILE A 217 -10.92 -20.93 13.93
N THR A 218 -10.94 -22.13 14.48
CA THR A 218 -11.69 -22.46 15.68
C THR A 218 -10.73 -22.74 16.84
N ALA A 219 -11.28 -22.98 18.03
CA ALA A 219 -10.49 -23.43 19.17
C ALA A 219 -9.91 -24.84 19.00
N LYS A 220 -10.21 -25.57 17.91
CA LYS A 220 -9.73 -26.95 17.70
C LYS A 220 -9.13 -27.19 16.32
N THR A 221 -9.42 -26.35 15.34
CA THR A 221 -9.03 -26.55 13.95
C THR A 221 -8.65 -25.25 13.29
N VAL A 222 -7.71 -25.33 12.35
CA VAL A 222 -7.41 -24.28 11.40
C VAL A 222 -7.54 -24.92 10.03
N SER A 223 -8.44 -24.41 9.20
CA SER A 223 -8.63 -24.92 7.85
C SER A 223 -8.25 -23.84 6.85
N ARG A 224 -7.02 -23.89 6.35
CA ARG A 224 -6.64 -23.13 5.17
C ARG A 224 -7.13 -23.92 3.95
N ALA A 225 -8.05 -23.36 3.19
CA ALA A 225 -8.34 -23.87 1.86
C ALA A 225 -7.36 -23.17 0.92
N PHE A 226 -6.30 -23.85 0.47
CA PHE A 226 -5.44 -23.27 -0.57
C PHE A 226 -6.12 -23.49 -1.91
N GLN A 227 -6.38 -22.42 -2.65
CA GLN A 227 -6.34 -22.30 -4.12
C GLN A 227 -6.14 -20.81 -4.43
N GLU A 228 -5.26 -20.35 -5.32
CA GLU A 228 -4.18 -20.96 -6.10
C GLU A 228 -2.82 -20.84 -5.37
N GLY A 229 -1.80 -21.55 -5.85
CA GLY A 229 -0.63 -21.94 -5.04
C GLY A 229 -0.89 -23.25 -4.29
N ALA A 230 -1.32 -24.28 -5.01
CA ALA A 230 -1.21 -25.65 -4.52
C ALA A 230 0.23 -25.86 -4.03
N LEU A 231 0.41 -26.62 -2.96
CA LEU A 231 1.70 -27.29 -2.76
C LEU A 231 2.04 -27.96 -4.10
N THR A 232 3.04 -27.49 -4.83
CA THR A 232 3.43 -28.07 -6.13
C THR A 232 4.22 -29.37 -5.93
N ALA A 233 4.68 -29.59 -4.69
CA ALA A 233 5.37 -30.76 -4.22
C ALA A 233 4.96 -31.08 -2.76
N PRO A 234 5.16 -32.32 -2.29
CA PRO A 234 4.94 -32.65 -0.89
C PRO A 234 5.73 -31.73 0.05
N ALA A 235 5.06 -31.15 1.05
CA ALA A 235 5.68 -30.27 2.02
C ALA A 235 5.48 -30.77 3.45
N SER A 236 6.48 -30.53 4.28
CA SER A 236 6.40 -30.72 5.73
C SER A 236 6.73 -29.41 6.42
N GLY A 237 6.00 -29.08 7.46
CA GLY A 237 6.16 -27.79 8.11
C GLY A 237 5.60 -27.72 9.52
N SER A 238 5.67 -26.53 10.10
CA SER A 238 5.05 -26.22 11.38
C SER A 238 4.27 -24.93 11.30
N ILE A 239 3.14 -24.90 12.00
CA ILE A 239 2.29 -23.73 12.14
C ILE A 239 2.28 -23.35 13.62
N ALA A 240 2.52 -22.08 13.92
CA ALA A 240 2.40 -21.56 15.28
C ALA A 240 1.56 -20.29 15.30
N PHE A 241 0.65 -20.22 16.27
CA PHE A 241 -0.08 -19.01 16.61
C PHE A 241 0.61 -18.33 17.77
N LYS A 242 1.03 -17.09 17.60
CA LYS A 242 1.63 -16.30 18.68
C LYS A 242 0.82 -15.06 18.94
N ARG A 243 0.70 -14.68 20.22
CA ARG A 243 0.11 -13.39 20.59
C ARG A 243 0.89 -12.25 19.91
N ARG A 244 0.21 -11.19 19.47
CA ARG A 244 0.91 -9.96 19.09
C ARG A 244 1.61 -9.36 20.32
N SER A 245 2.93 -9.28 20.28
CA SER A 245 3.68 -8.51 21.27
C SER A 245 3.17 -7.06 21.22
N GLY A 246 2.87 -6.46 22.37
CA GLY A 246 2.68 -5.00 22.42
C GLY A 246 3.99 -4.28 22.12
N ALA A 247 4.18 -3.04 22.60
CA ALA A 247 5.44 -2.29 22.49
C ALA A 247 6.69 -2.98 23.11
N SER A 248 6.53 -4.18 23.65
CA SER A 248 7.59 -4.99 24.26
C SER A 248 8.30 -5.85 23.22
N ARG A 249 9.64 -5.85 23.21
CA ARG A 249 10.49 -6.72 22.37
C ARG A 249 10.43 -8.21 22.73
N THR A 250 9.65 -8.61 23.72
CA THR A 250 9.52 -10.02 24.11
C THR A 250 8.66 -10.79 23.09
N PRO A 251 9.08 -11.97 22.61
CA PRO A 251 8.26 -12.79 21.73
C PRO A 251 6.90 -13.11 22.37
N GLY A 252 5.81 -12.86 21.65
CA GLY A 252 4.47 -13.14 22.14
C GLY A 252 4.26 -14.62 22.46
N ALA A 253 3.51 -14.89 23.53
CA ALA A 253 3.22 -16.25 23.98
C ALA A 253 2.59 -17.09 22.85
N THR A 254 3.06 -18.33 22.68
CA THR A 254 2.48 -19.27 21.70
C THR A 254 1.11 -19.74 22.19
N ILE A 255 0.09 -19.47 21.40
CA ILE A 255 -1.33 -19.76 21.65
C ILE A 255 -1.70 -21.17 21.19
N ALA A 256 -1.22 -21.56 20.01
CA ALA A 256 -1.42 -22.89 19.45
C ALA A 256 -0.25 -23.25 18.54
N ARG A 257 0.02 -24.54 18.33
CA ARG A 257 0.99 -25.01 17.33
C ARG A 257 0.59 -26.35 16.76
N GLY A 258 1.08 -26.66 15.56
CA GLY A 258 0.91 -27.95 14.92
C GLY A 258 2.04 -28.19 13.92
N VAL A 259 2.32 -29.46 13.65
CA VAL A 259 3.19 -29.87 12.53
C VAL A 259 2.32 -30.49 11.46
N PHE A 260 2.76 -30.40 10.21
CA PHE A 260 2.04 -30.99 9.10
C PHE A 260 2.97 -31.65 8.11
N THR A 261 2.42 -32.65 7.43
CA THR A 261 2.90 -33.20 6.18
C THR A 261 1.72 -33.14 5.22
N ALA A 262 1.89 -32.45 4.11
CA ALA A 262 0.83 -32.28 3.11
C ALA A 262 1.35 -32.65 1.74
N GLN A 263 0.50 -33.38 1.02
CA GLN A 263 0.67 -33.65 -0.40
C GLN A 263 0.30 -32.40 -1.21
N PRO A 264 0.64 -32.39 -2.51
CA PRO A 264 0.13 -31.37 -3.40
C PRO A 264 -1.37 -31.13 -3.27
N GLY A 265 -1.77 -29.87 -3.07
CA GLY A 265 -3.15 -29.47 -2.81
C GLY A 265 -3.37 -28.69 -1.50
N PRO A 266 -4.64 -28.56 -1.04
CA PRO A 266 -5.01 -27.73 0.12
C PRO A 266 -4.53 -28.30 1.45
N LEU A 267 -3.67 -27.53 2.14
CA LEU A 267 -3.13 -27.91 3.45
C LEU A 267 -4.15 -27.68 4.57
N ARG A 268 -4.55 -28.78 5.23
CA ARG A 268 -5.40 -28.79 6.42
C ARG A 268 -4.55 -29.19 7.63
N VAL A 269 -4.52 -28.36 8.68
CA VAL A 269 -3.73 -28.63 9.88
C VAL A 269 -4.57 -28.44 11.14
N SER A 270 -4.67 -29.49 11.93
CA SER A 270 -5.19 -29.37 13.29
C SER A 270 -4.11 -28.78 14.18
N LEU A 271 -4.40 -27.67 14.88
CA LEU A 271 -3.48 -27.08 15.84
C LEU A 271 -3.84 -27.50 17.26
N GLU A 272 -2.82 -27.86 18.03
CA GLU A 272 -2.97 -28.07 19.46
C GLU A 272 -2.88 -26.73 20.20
N ARG A 273 -3.92 -26.41 20.97
CA ARG A 273 -3.92 -25.25 21.85
C ARG A 273 -2.95 -25.48 23.01
N THR A 274 -2.16 -24.46 23.33
CA THR A 274 -1.35 -24.49 24.56
C THR A 274 -2.19 -24.12 25.78
N ALA A 275 -1.71 -24.46 26.97
CA ALA A 275 -2.33 -24.00 28.23
C ALA A 275 -2.35 -22.45 28.31
N ALA A 276 -1.30 -21.79 27.81
CA ALA A 276 -1.25 -20.33 27.70
C ALA A 276 -2.32 -19.79 26.74
N GLY A 277 -2.48 -20.42 25.57
CA GLY A 277 -3.51 -20.05 24.60
C GLY A 277 -4.92 -20.18 25.15
N THR A 278 -5.20 -21.27 25.88
CA THR A 278 -6.51 -21.47 26.53
C THR A 278 -6.84 -20.35 27.52
N ARG A 279 -5.85 -19.90 28.31
CA ARG A 279 -6.03 -18.77 29.25
C ARG A 279 -6.28 -17.44 28.52
N TRP A 280 -5.54 -17.18 27.45
CA TRP A 280 -5.70 -15.95 26.68
C TRP A 280 -7.04 -15.88 25.95
N LEU A 281 -7.46 -16.97 25.30
CA LEU A 281 -8.73 -17.02 24.57
C LEU A 281 -9.97 -16.87 25.47
N ARG A 282 -9.86 -17.23 26.76
CA ARG A 282 -10.89 -16.94 27.77
C ARG A 282 -10.93 -15.46 28.17
N ARG A 283 -9.77 -14.78 28.20
CA ARG A 283 -9.65 -13.38 28.63
C ARG A 283 -9.87 -12.38 27.49
N THR A 284 -9.61 -12.80 26.26
CA THR A 284 -9.64 -11.93 25.08
C THR A 284 -10.26 -12.72 23.92
N PRO A 285 -11.60 -12.71 23.80
CA PRO A 285 -12.32 -13.51 22.79
C PRO A 285 -12.02 -13.08 21.34
N HIS A 286 -11.42 -11.90 21.14
CA HIS A 286 -10.95 -11.35 19.87
C HIS A 286 -9.42 -11.15 19.88
N LEU A 287 -8.67 -12.19 20.22
CA LEU A 287 -7.21 -12.07 20.34
C LEU A 287 -6.55 -11.99 18.95
N PRO A 288 -5.81 -10.92 18.62
CA PRO A 288 -4.96 -10.91 17.43
C PRO A 288 -3.82 -11.91 17.60
N VAL A 289 -3.67 -12.81 16.64
CA VAL A 289 -2.63 -13.83 16.61
C VAL A 289 -1.84 -13.74 15.29
N PHE A 290 -0.53 -13.89 15.40
CA PHE A 290 0.34 -14.12 14.26
C PHE A 290 0.27 -15.59 13.88
N VAL A 291 0.03 -15.88 12.61
CA VAL A 291 0.24 -17.20 12.02
C VAL A 291 1.62 -17.20 11.38
N THR A 292 2.46 -18.15 11.77
CA THR A 292 3.69 -18.43 11.04
C THR A 292 3.58 -19.84 10.49
N ILE A 293 3.75 -19.99 9.17
CA ILE A 293 3.84 -21.26 8.48
C ILE A 293 5.28 -21.41 8.02
N ARG A 294 5.98 -22.40 8.57
CA ARG A 294 7.34 -22.72 8.15
C ARG A 294 7.34 -23.94 7.27
N THR A 295 7.93 -23.84 6.09
CA THR A 295 8.18 -24.96 5.17
C THR A 295 9.69 -25.21 5.06
N ARG A 296 10.12 -26.21 4.30
CA ARG A 296 11.55 -26.45 4.05
C ARG A 296 12.18 -25.37 3.16
N THR A 297 11.38 -24.69 2.35
CA THR A 297 11.84 -23.73 1.33
C THR A 297 11.62 -22.27 1.75
N GLY A 298 10.92 -22.00 2.86
CA GLY A 298 10.68 -20.64 3.33
C GLY A 298 9.68 -20.53 4.49
N ASP A 299 9.56 -19.32 5.03
CA ASP A 299 8.64 -18.94 6.11
C ASP A 299 7.57 -17.99 5.56
N ASP A 300 6.28 -18.32 5.70
CA ASP A 300 5.12 -17.46 5.42
C ASP A 300 4.56 -16.94 6.77
N ARG A 301 4.22 -15.65 6.85
CA ARG A 301 3.72 -14.98 8.05
C ARG A 301 2.52 -14.11 7.74
N GLY A 302 1.43 -14.32 8.47
CA GLY A 302 0.23 -13.48 8.40
C GLY A 302 -0.30 -13.11 9.79
N VAL A 303 -1.11 -12.06 9.86
CA VAL A 303 -1.85 -11.67 11.08
C VAL A 303 -3.32 -11.98 10.91
N VAL A 304 -3.90 -12.68 11.87
CA VAL A 304 -5.34 -12.97 11.89
C VAL A 304 -5.91 -12.70 13.28
N THR A 305 -7.15 -12.21 13.34
CA THR A 305 -7.83 -12.06 14.64
C THR A 305 -8.61 -13.33 14.95
N PHE A 306 -8.22 -14.01 16.03
CA PHE A 306 -8.88 -15.21 16.50
C PHE A 306 -10.24 -14.86 17.13
N ARG A 307 -11.33 -15.44 16.62
CA ARG A 307 -12.67 -15.36 17.24
C ARG A 307 -12.95 -16.64 18.02
N SER A 308 -12.80 -16.55 19.33
CA SER A 308 -13.11 -17.65 20.23
C SER A 308 -14.63 -17.84 20.34
N LYS A 309 -15.14 -19.04 20.04
CA LYS A 309 -16.50 -19.48 20.40
C LYS A 309 -16.62 -19.89 21.89
N VAL A 310 -15.66 -19.53 22.74
CA VAL A 310 -15.64 -19.88 24.18
C VAL A 310 -16.31 -18.78 25.02
N GLY A 311 -17.18 -17.99 24.41
CA GLY A 311 -18.16 -17.11 25.05
C GLY A 311 -19.55 -17.53 24.62
#